data_AF-A0A8T7GB53-F1
#
_entry.id   AF-A0A8T7GB53-F1
#
_cell.length_a   1.000
_cell.length_b   1.000
_cell.length_c   1.000
_cell.angle_alpha   90.00
_cell.angle_beta   90.00
_cell.angle_gamma   90.00
#
_symmetry.space_group_name_H-M   'P 1'
#
loop_
_entity.id
_entity.type
_entity.pdbx_description
1 polymer ?
#
loop_
_entity_poly.entity_id
_entity_poly.type
_entity_poly.pdbx_seq_one_letter_code
_entity_poly.pdbx_strand_id
1 'polypeptide(L)'
;TSAAETEAAAPTETPEPTATDTPEPTATEVPTETPEPTATLTPEPVAVVGDEDVPLREGPGTVYTQAGTAAAGEELEVLGQAYDCEWVEVRILGVGEAWVSTEDAELNVPCEGLEEATIPPTPAVAVGAPPASSGDTGDSSGGGDTCGNNPVAIPVNNKTGENATISLSGDCTYYFTVPPGTSQIFVVAGRYTYTFNYCGQTYSGVHAINSNWRLTFKC
;
A
#
# COMPACT_ATOMS: atom_id res chain seq x y z
N THR A 1 14.05 103.13 33.27
CA THR A 1 14.28 102.05 34.25
C THR A 1 12.96 101.72 34.90
N SER A 2 12.66 100.43 34.93
CA SER A 2 11.39 99.83 35.34
C SER A 2 11.05 100.08 36.82
N ALA A 3 9.75 100.07 37.09
CA ALA A 3 9.05 100.30 38.35
C ALA A 3 9.15 99.15 39.37
N ALA A 4 8.81 99.44 40.62
CA ALA A 4 8.15 98.50 41.53
C ALA A 4 7.48 99.27 42.69
N GLU A 5 6.16 99.41 42.64
CA GLU A 5 5.33 99.79 43.79
C GLU A 5 4.38 98.62 44.08
N THR A 6 4.36 98.24 45.34
CA THR A 6 3.73 97.06 45.93
C THR A 6 2.30 97.41 46.33
N GLU A 7 1.30 96.64 45.89
CA GLU A 7 0.05 96.54 46.66
C GLU A 7 -0.72 95.22 46.42
N ALA A 8 -1.38 94.82 47.52
CA ALA A 8 -2.59 94.00 47.63
C ALA A 8 -2.47 92.47 47.52
N ALA A 9 -2.44 91.83 48.70
CA ALA A 9 -2.71 90.41 48.87
C ALA A 9 -4.21 90.11 48.67
N ALA A 10 -4.50 89.15 47.78
CA ALA A 10 -5.83 88.64 47.42
C ALA A 10 -6.24 87.42 48.29
N PRO A 11 -7.54 87.12 48.42
CA PRO A 11 -8.07 86.14 49.37
C PRO A 11 -7.74 84.67 49.03
N THR A 12 -7.76 83.84 50.07
CA THR A 12 -7.45 82.41 50.07
C THR A 12 -8.58 81.58 49.47
N GLU A 13 -8.35 81.04 48.27
CA GLU A 13 -9.22 80.04 47.63
C GLU A 13 -9.04 78.68 48.31
N THR A 14 -10.16 78.01 48.62
CA THR A 14 -10.20 76.64 49.14
C THR A 14 -10.06 75.65 47.97
N PRO A 15 -9.16 74.66 48.00
CA PRO A 15 -9.02 73.72 46.89
C PRO A 15 -10.24 72.79 46.80
N GLU A 16 -10.93 72.83 45.68
CA GLU A 16 -11.97 71.87 45.27
C GLU A 16 -11.32 70.50 44.99
N PRO A 17 -11.93 69.36 45.41
CA PRO A 17 -11.32 68.05 45.21
C PRO A 17 -11.22 67.71 43.72
N THR A 18 -9.98 67.47 43.27
CA THR A 18 -9.63 67.02 41.92
C THR A 18 -10.33 65.69 41.61
N ALA A 19 -11.20 65.68 40.59
CA ALA A 19 -11.73 64.45 40.02
C ALA A 19 -10.57 63.59 39.51
N THR A 20 -10.49 62.34 39.98
CA THR A 20 -9.49 61.37 39.54
C THR A 20 -9.93 60.82 38.18
N ASP A 21 -9.19 61.16 37.12
CA ASP A 21 -9.33 60.54 35.80
C ASP A 21 -9.18 59.01 35.92
N THR A 22 -10.30 58.31 35.78
CA THR A 22 -10.30 56.85 35.66
C THR A 22 -9.86 56.51 34.24
N PRO A 23 -8.81 55.72 34.01
CA PRO A 23 -8.38 55.37 32.66
C PRO A 23 -9.50 54.62 31.93
N GLU A 24 -9.88 55.13 30.76
CA GLU A 24 -10.84 54.51 29.85
C GLU A 24 -10.31 53.13 29.42
N PRO A 25 -11.13 52.06 29.42
CA PRO A 25 -10.68 50.72 29.06
C PRO A 25 -10.18 50.70 27.60
N THR A 26 -8.91 50.36 27.40
CA THR A 26 -8.33 50.13 26.08
C THR A 26 -9.08 48.98 25.40
N ALA A 27 -9.67 49.26 24.23
CA ALA A 27 -10.31 48.23 23.41
C ALA A 27 -9.29 47.13 23.07
N THR A 28 -9.61 45.90 23.42
CA THR A 28 -8.82 44.72 23.03
C THR A 28 -9.05 44.48 21.54
N GLU A 29 -7.98 44.51 20.74
CA GLU A 29 -8.08 44.23 19.31
C GLU A 29 -8.57 42.79 19.10
N VAL A 30 -9.67 42.64 18.37
CA VAL A 30 -10.25 41.34 18.03
C VAL A 30 -9.27 40.65 17.07
N PRO A 31 -8.89 39.38 17.31
CA PRO A 31 -7.99 38.67 16.41
C PRO A 31 -8.59 38.64 14.99
N THR A 32 -7.80 39.05 14.01
CA THR A 32 -8.12 38.87 12.59
C THR A 32 -8.16 37.37 12.32
N GLU A 33 -9.34 36.85 11.94
CA GLU A 33 -9.52 35.46 11.51
C GLU A 33 -8.51 35.15 10.39
N THR A 34 -7.61 34.19 10.66
CA THR A 34 -6.75 33.63 9.62
C THR A 34 -7.65 32.90 8.62
N PRO A 35 -7.53 33.12 7.30
CA PRO A 35 -8.35 32.39 6.35
C PRO A 35 -8.13 30.89 6.54
N GLU A 36 -9.23 30.15 6.72
CA GLU A 36 -9.23 28.69 6.75
C GLU A 36 -8.64 28.17 5.43
N PRO A 37 -7.75 27.15 5.44
CA PRO A 37 -7.18 26.62 4.21
C PRO A 37 -8.30 26.12 3.30
N THR A 38 -8.43 26.72 2.12
CA THR A 38 -9.29 26.19 1.06
C THR A 38 -8.81 24.79 0.72
N ALA A 39 -9.68 23.78 0.86
CA ALA A 39 -9.39 22.43 0.43
C ALA A 39 -9.05 22.42 -1.07
N THR A 40 -7.80 22.13 -1.41
CA THR A 40 -7.38 21.87 -2.79
C THR A 40 -7.94 20.52 -3.19
N LEU A 41 -8.71 20.47 -4.29
CA LEU A 41 -9.15 19.21 -4.87
C LEU A 41 -7.92 18.44 -5.36
N THR A 42 -7.56 17.34 -4.68
CA THR A 42 -6.57 16.40 -5.19
C THR A 42 -7.18 15.69 -6.40
N PRO A 43 -6.53 15.69 -7.58
CA PRO A 43 -7.02 14.93 -8.72
C PRO A 43 -7.09 13.45 -8.37
N GLU A 44 -8.15 12.78 -8.81
CA GLU A 44 -8.24 11.32 -8.65
C GLU A 44 -7.09 10.65 -9.42
N PRO A 45 -6.46 9.63 -8.83
CA PRO A 45 -5.37 8.91 -9.47
C PRO A 45 -5.89 8.09 -10.66
N VAL A 46 -5.28 8.28 -11.82
CA VAL A 46 -5.67 7.66 -13.10
C VAL A 46 -4.42 7.12 -13.79
N ALA A 47 -4.55 5.94 -14.38
CA ALA A 47 -3.58 5.35 -15.30
C ALA A 47 -4.13 5.42 -16.72
N VAL A 48 -3.36 5.99 -17.64
CA VAL A 48 -3.69 6.05 -19.07
C VAL A 48 -2.92 4.96 -19.79
N VAL A 49 -3.64 4.05 -20.45
CA VAL A 49 -3.02 3.01 -21.27
C VAL A 49 -2.28 3.65 -22.44
N GLY A 50 -1.10 3.12 -22.78
CA GLY A 50 -0.28 3.60 -23.89
C GLY A 50 -0.90 3.41 -25.28
N ASP A 51 -0.05 3.24 -26.29
CA ASP A 51 -0.46 3.19 -27.70
C ASP A 51 -1.06 1.83 -28.14
N GLU A 52 -0.96 0.80 -27.30
CA GLU A 52 -1.39 -0.57 -27.62
C GLU A 52 -2.40 -1.09 -26.57
N ASP A 53 -3.15 -2.14 -26.93
CA ASP A 53 -4.05 -2.80 -26.00
C ASP A 53 -3.26 -3.60 -24.95
N VAL A 54 -3.55 -3.40 -23.66
CA VAL A 54 -2.75 -3.93 -22.55
C VAL A 54 -3.54 -4.97 -21.76
N PRO A 55 -2.94 -6.13 -21.40
CA PRO A 55 -3.61 -7.15 -20.60
C PRO A 55 -3.82 -6.68 -19.15
N LEU A 56 -5.07 -6.75 -18.70
CA LEU A 56 -5.45 -6.55 -17.30
C LEU A 56 -5.42 -7.89 -16.58
N ARG A 57 -4.84 -7.95 -15.38
CA ARG A 57 -4.59 -9.19 -14.64
C ARG A 57 -5.35 -9.24 -13.33
N GLU A 58 -5.59 -10.45 -12.83
CA GLU A 58 -6.23 -10.65 -11.53
C GLU A 58 -5.34 -10.30 -10.34
N GLY A 59 -4.06 -10.03 -10.57
CA GLY A 59 -3.09 -9.61 -9.56
C GLY A 59 -1.84 -9.03 -10.21
N PRO A 60 -0.96 -8.42 -9.42
CA PRO A 60 0.22 -7.76 -9.94
C PRO A 60 1.27 -8.80 -10.33
N GLY A 61 1.57 -8.91 -11.62
CA GLY A 61 2.56 -9.85 -12.15
C GLY A 61 2.02 -10.78 -13.22
N THR A 62 2.91 -11.26 -14.09
CA THR A 62 2.55 -12.12 -15.23
C THR A 62 2.11 -13.53 -14.85
N VAL A 63 2.33 -13.94 -13.60
CA VAL A 63 1.85 -15.21 -13.03
C VAL A 63 0.34 -15.21 -12.78
N TYR A 64 -0.28 -14.03 -12.66
CA TYR A 64 -1.72 -13.89 -12.53
C TYR A 64 -2.39 -14.00 -13.89
N THR A 65 -3.52 -14.69 -13.91
CA THR A 65 -4.39 -14.87 -15.07
C THR A 65 -4.85 -13.51 -15.60
N GLN A 66 -4.98 -13.41 -16.92
CA GLN A 66 -5.51 -12.22 -17.56
C GLN A 66 -7.03 -12.14 -17.29
N ALA A 67 -7.44 -11.11 -16.57
CA ALA A 67 -8.84 -10.78 -16.29
C ALA A 67 -9.52 -10.13 -17.51
N GLY A 68 -8.75 -9.40 -18.33
CA GLY A 68 -9.26 -8.71 -19.50
C GLY A 68 -8.18 -7.97 -20.28
N THR A 69 -8.59 -6.98 -21.05
CA THR A 69 -7.71 -6.12 -21.83
C THR A 69 -8.25 -4.69 -21.74
N ALA A 70 -7.37 -3.72 -21.50
CA ALA A 70 -7.70 -2.30 -21.63
C ALA A 70 -7.25 -1.80 -23.00
N ALA A 71 -8.05 -0.95 -23.62
CA ALA A 71 -7.76 -0.40 -24.93
C ALA A 71 -6.67 0.68 -24.86
N ALA A 72 -5.94 0.88 -25.96
CA ALA A 72 -5.01 2.00 -26.10
C ALA A 72 -5.68 3.35 -25.78
N GLY A 73 -5.03 4.17 -24.94
CA GLY A 73 -5.55 5.46 -24.49
C GLY A 73 -6.71 5.40 -23.49
N GLU A 74 -7.09 4.22 -23.00
CA GLU A 74 -8.13 4.08 -21.97
C GLU A 74 -7.65 4.61 -20.61
N GLU A 75 -8.51 5.38 -19.94
CA GLU A 75 -8.27 5.92 -18.61
C GLU A 75 -8.86 4.98 -17.56
N LEU A 76 -8.02 4.52 -16.64
CA LEU A 76 -8.38 3.57 -15.59
C LEU A 76 -8.21 4.23 -14.23
N GLU A 77 -9.25 4.19 -13.38
CA GLU A 77 -9.20 4.68 -12.00
C GLU A 77 -8.21 3.82 -11.20
N VAL A 78 -7.19 4.43 -10.60
CA VAL A 78 -6.16 3.73 -9.83
C VAL A 78 -6.58 3.66 -8.36
N LEU A 79 -6.62 2.45 -7.81
CA LEU A 79 -7.00 2.20 -6.42
C LEU A 79 -5.79 2.09 -5.50
N GLY A 80 -4.65 1.67 -6.03
CA GLY A 80 -3.40 1.54 -5.30
C GLY A 80 -2.27 0.97 -6.14
N GLN A 81 -1.11 0.82 -5.53
CA GLN A 81 0.10 0.33 -6.17
C GLN A 81 0.67 -0.92 -5.48
N ALA A 82 1.42 -1.71 -6.23
CA ALA A 82 2.21 -2.82 -5.72
C ALA A 82 3.59 -2.83 -6.37
N TYR A 83 4.55 -3.41 -5.65
CA TYR A 83 5.92 -3.61 -6.11
C TYR A 83 6.58 -2.30 -6.55
N ASP A 84 6.64 -1.30 -5.67
CA ASP A 84 7.28 -0.01 -5.96
C ASP A 84 6.75 0.66 -7.25
N CYS A 85 5.43 0.56 -7.48
CA CYS A 85 4.70 0.93 -8.68
C CYS A 85 5.13 0.22 -9.96
N GLU A 86 5.65 -1.00 -9.92
CA GLU A 86 5.68 -1.84 -11.13
C GLU A 86 4.25 -2.21 -11.57
N TRP A 87 3.31 -2.26 -10.64
CA TRP A 87 1.91 -2.58 -10.89
C TRP A 87 0.97 -1.64 -10.17
N VAL A 88 -0.16 -1.33 -10.79
CA VAL A 88 -1.26 -0.59 -10.17
C VAL A 88 -2.55 -1.37 -10.25
N GLU A 89 -3.28 -1.36 -9.13
CA GLU A 89 -4.64 -1.86 -9.08
C GLU A 89 -5.56 -0.80 -9.64
N VAL A 90 -6.41 -1.19 -10.57
CA VAL A 90 -7.31 -0.33 -11.31
C VAL A 90 -8.74 -0.84 -11.24
N ARG A 91 -9.69 0.10 -11.23
CA ARG A 91 -11.10 -0.21 -11.36
C ARG A 91 -11.56 -0.07 -12.81
N ILE A 92 -12.18 -1.13 -13.30
CA ILE A 92 -12.82 -1.17 -14.61
C ILE A 92 -14.33 -1.08 -14.41
N LEU A 93 -14.97 -0.11 -15.05
CA LEU A 93 -16.43 0.09 -14.95
C LEU A 93 -17.18 -1.15 -15.44
N GLY A 94 -17.95 -1.77 -14.54
CA GLY A 94 -18.81 -2.92 -14.85
C GLY A 94 -18.12 -4.30 -14.86
N VAL A 95 -16.80 -4.36 -14.70
CA VAL A 95 -16.02 -5.61 -14.66
C VAL A 95 -15.46 -5.90 -13.28
N GLY A 96 -15.00 -4.87 -12.55
CA GLY A 96 -14.42 -5.02 -11.21
C GLY A 96 -13.02 -4.44 -11.13
N GLU A 97 -12.18 -5.04 -10.29
CA GLU A 97 -10.81 -4.59 -10.00
C GLU A 97 -9.83 -5.52 -10.72
N ALA A 98 -8.77 -4.94 -11.28
CA ALA A 98 -7.73 -5.65 -12.01
C ALA A 98 -6.39 -4.93 -11.85
N TRP A 99 -5.32 -5.53 -12.34
CA TRP A 99 -3.97 -5.01 -12.23
C TRP A 99 -3.35 -4.78 -13.60
N VAL A 100 -2.70 -3.64 -13.77
CA VAL A 100 -1.99 -3.25 -14.99
C VAL A 100 -0.53 -2.90 -14.66
N SER A 101 0.37 -3.24 -15.59
CA SER A 101 1.78 -2.88 -15.49
C SER A 101 1.96 -1.39 -15.76
N THR A 102 2.75 -0.70 -14.96
CA THR A 102 3.09 0.71 -15.21
C THR A 102 4.10 0.90 -16.32
N GLU A 103 4.73 -0.19 -16.81
CA GLU A 103 5.51 -0.16 -18.06
C GLU A 103 4.61 0.11 -19.28
N ASP A 104 3.33 -0.27 -19.17
CA ASP A 104 2.35 -0.22 -20.26
C ASP A 104 1.28 0.90 -20.05
N ALA A 105 1.28 1.57 -18.89
CA ALA A 105 0.33 2.61 -18.53
C ALA A 105 1.00 3.78 -17.79
N GLU A 106 0.66 5.01 -18.18
CA GLU A 106 1.20 6.24 -17.61
C GLU A 106 0.30 6.78 -16.48
N LEU A 107 0.87 7.04 -15.31
CA LEU A 107 0.15 7.57 -14.15
C LEU A 107 0.10 9.10 -14.17
N ASN A 108 -1.08 9.66 -13.86
CA ASN A 108 -1.25 11.11 -13.71
C ASN A 108 -0.75 11.67 -12.35
N VAL A 109 -0.45 10.79 -11.40
CA VAL A 109 0.03 11.11 -10.05
C VAL A 109 1.37 10.42 -9.77
N PRO A 110 2.21 10.98 -8.89
CA PRO A 110 3.43 10.30 -8.46
C PRO A 110 3.09 9.02 -7.70
N CYS A 111 3.87 7.96 -7.95
CA CYS A 111 3.77 6.67 -7.26
C CYS A 111 3.72 6.81 -5.72
N GLU A 112 4.53 7.70 -5.16
CA GLU A 112 4.65 7.93 -3.71
C GLU A 112 3.35 8.43 -3.06
N GLY A 113 2.41 8.93 -3.87
CA GLY A 113 1.09 9.38 -3.42
C GLY A 113 0.02 8.28 -3.46
N LEU A 114 0.33 7.10 -4.00
CA LEU A 114 -0.59 5.97 -4.09
C LEU A 114 -0.48 5.06 -2.86
N GLU A 115 -1.62 4.61 -2.36
CA GLU A 115 -1.68 3.62 -1.28
C GLU A 115 -1.19 2.25 -1.77
N GLU A 116 -0.57 1.46 -0.88
CA GLU A 116 -0.24 0.06 -1.21
C GLU A 116 -1.52 -0.78 -1.27
N ALA A 117 -1.82 -1.32 -2.44
CA ALA A 117 -2.98 -2.17 -2.64
C ALA A 117 -2.75 -3.57 -2.05
N THR A 118 -3.82 -4.21 -1.60
CA THR A 118 -3.74 -5.56 -1.05
C THR A 118 -3.53 -6.58 -2.15
N ILE A 119 -2.34 -7.18 -2.21
CA ILE A 119 -2.00 -8.13 -3.26
C ILE A 119 -2.77 -9.44 -3.06
N PRO A 120 -3.51 -9.93 -4.08
CA PRO A 120 -4.20 -11.21 -4.01
C PRO A 120 -3.20 -12.35 -3.76
N PRO A 121 -3.67 -13.50 -3.21
CA PRO A 121 -2.82 -14.68 -3.11
C PRO A 121 -2.19 -14.98 -4.46
N THR A 122 -0.85 -15.08 -4.50
CA THR A 122 -0.19 -15.55 -5.73
C THR A 122 -0.79 -16.90 -6.10
N PRO A 123 -1.28 -17.07 -7.35
CA PRO A 123 -1.92 -18.30 -7.76
C PRO A 123 -1.00 -19.47 -7.42
N ALA A 124 -1.45 -20.32 -6.50
CA ALA A 124 -0.86 -21.62 -6.32
C ALA A 124 -1.19 -22.36 -7.61
N VAL A 125 -0.19 -22.56 -8.48
CA VAL A 125 -0.36 -23.55 -9.53
C VAL A 125 -0.42 -24.87 -8.79
N ALA A 126 -1.64 -25.36 -8.53
CA ALA A 126 -1.84 -26.73 -8.13
C ALA A 126 -1.31 -27.56 -9.29
N VAL A 127 -0.05 -27.99 -9.20
CA VAL A 127 0.44 -29.07 -10.03
C VAL A 127 -0.57 -30.17 -9.76
N GLY A 128 -1.34 -30.53 -10.79
CA GLY A 128 -2.28 -31.62 -10.71
C GLY A 128 -1.59 -32.81 -10.06
N ALA A 129 -2.37 -33.62 -9.33
CA ALA A 129 -1.96 -34.92 -8.85
C ALA A 129 -0.87 -35.54 -9.76
N PRO A 130 0.20 -36.13 -9.19
CA PRO A 130 1.34 -36.64 -9.95
C PRO A 130 0.83 -37.33 -11.22
N PRO A 131 1.47 -37.14 -12.39
CA PRO A 131 0.98 -37.69 -13.65
C PRO A 131 0.60 -39.14 -13.39
N ALA A 132 -0.69 -39.46 -13.56
CA ALA A 132 -1.24 -40.75 -13.20
C ALA A 132 -0.29 -41.83 -13.68
N SER A 133 0.38 -42.49 -12.73
CA SER A 133 1.20 -43.66 -13.01
C SER A 133 0.27 -44.65 -13.67
N SER A 134 0.45 -44.85 -14.98
CA SER A 134 -0.22 -45.93 -15.67
C SER A 134 0.38 -47.24 -15.16
N GLY A 135 -0.46 -48.04 -14.49
CA GLY A 135 -0.12 -49.30 -13.83
C GLY A 135 0.22 -49.06 -12.36
N ASP A 136 -0.42 -49.71 -11.38
CA ASP A 136 -0.88 -51.08 -11.36
C ASP A 136 -2.07 -51.24 -10.38
N THR A 137 -2.93 -52.20 -10.67
CA THR A 137 -4.06 -52.67 -9.88
C THR A 137 -3.62 -53.29 -8.56
N GLY A 138 -4.10 -52.82 -7.41
CA GLY A 138 -3.97 -53.60 -6.19
C GLY A 138 -4.22 -52.89 -4.86
N ASP A 139 -5.41 -53.15 -4.34
CA ASP A 139 -5.75 -53.27 -2.92
C ASP A 139 -5.99 -52.00 -2.07
N SER A 140 -7.11 -52.06 -1.35
CA SER A 140 -7.66 -51.01 -0.53
C SER A 140 -7.06 -51.07 0.87
N SER A 141 -6.50 -49.96 1.35
CA SER A 141 -6.54 -49.57 2.78
C SER A 141 -5.99 -48.15 2.99
N GLY A 142 -6.91 -47.19 3.18
CA GLY A 142 -6.76 -46.02 4.06
C GLY A 142 -5.74 -44.94 3.69
N GLY A 143 -6.23 -43.79 3.22
CA GLY A 143 -5.48 -42.52 3.21
C GLY A 143 -5.88 -41.61 2.06
N GLY A 144 -7.12 -41.10 2.10
CA GLY A 144 -7.62 -40.16 1.08
C GLY A 144 -6.88 -38.82 1.11
N ASP A 145 -6.90 -38.15 -0.03
CA ASP A 145 -6.40 -36.82 -0.32
C ASP A 145 -6.90 -35.76 0.68
N THR A 146 -6.23 -35.60 1.83
CA THR A 146 -6.60 -34.58 2.84
C THR A 146 -5.52 -33.51 2.95
N CYS A 147 -5.37 -32.70 1.90
CA CYS A 147 -4.80 -31.38 2.10
C CYS A 147 -5.74 -30.61 3.04
N GLY A 148 -5.31 -30.40 4.29
CA GLY A 148 -6.13 -29.76 5.32
C GLY A 148 -6.66 -28.40 4.86
N ASN A 149 -7.92 -28.07 5.16
CA ASN A 149 -8.58 -26.85 4.66
C ASN A 149 -8.21 -25.55 5.40
N ASN A 150 -7.00 -25.44 5.95
CA ASN A 150 -6.59 -24.26 6.73
C ASN A 150 -5.20 -23.74 6.31
N PRO A 151 -5.12 -23.01 5.19
CA PRO A 151 -3.87 -22.42 4.73
C PRO A 151 -3.43 -21.25 5.63
N VAL A 152 -2.12 -21.11 5.81
CA VAL A 152 -1.50 -19.94 6.44
C VAL A 152 -0.85 -19.05 5.37
N ALA A 153 -0.99 -17.73 5.54
CA ALA A 153 -0.31 -16.76 4.70
C ALA A 153 1.16 -16.64 5.13
N ILE A 154 2.08 -16.86 4.19
CA ILE A 154 3.52 -16.71 4.35
C ILE A 154 3.95 -15.52 3.50
N PRO A 155 4.36 -14.39 4.11
CA PRO A 155 4.89 -13.28 3.34
C PRO A 155 6.29 -13.63 2.83
N VAL A 156 6.53 -13.25 1.58
CA VAL A 156 7.74 -13.51 0.81
C VAL A 156 8.26 -12.18 0.30
N ASN A 157 9.49 -11.82 0.66
CA ASN A 157 10.17 -10.64 0.13
C ASN A 157 11.28 -11.09 -0.83
N ASN A 158 11.03 -10.99 -2.12
CA ASN A 158 11.97 -11.38 -3.15
C ASN A 158 12.83 -10.19 -3.60
N LYS A 159 14.06 -10.09 -3.10
CA LYS A 159 14.99 -8.99 -3.41
C LYS A 159 16.02 -9.35 -4.48
N THR A 160 15.73 -10.31 -5.35
CA THR A 160 16.71 -10.82 -6.33
C THR A 160 16.67 -10.08 -7.66
N GLY A 161 15.62 -9.29 -7.94
CA GLY A 161 15.40 -8.66 -9.24
C GLY A 161 14.97 -9.63 -10.34
N GLU A 162 14.79 -10.91 -10.03
CA GLU A 162 14.29 -11.95 -10.94
C GLU A 162 13.26 -12.84 -10.22
N ASN A 163 12.50 -13.64 -10.97
CA ASN A 163 11.54 -14.57 -10.38
C ASN A 163 12.25 -15.65 -9.54
N ALA A 164 11.81 -15.82 -8.30
CA ALA A 164 12.20 -16.93 -7.43
C ALA A 164 11.15 -18.04 -7.50
N THR A 165 11.56 -19.32 -7.49
CA THR A 165 10.61 -20.43 -7.41
C THR A 165 10.69 -21.13 -6.07
N ILE A 166 9.53 -21.50 -5.53
CA ILE A 166 9.36 -22.19 -4.26
C ILE A 166 8.62 -23.50 -4.53
N SER A 167 9.25 -24.62 -4.23
CA SER A 167 8.62 -25.93 -4.20
C SER A 167 8.55 -26.42 -2.76
N LEU A 168 7.37 -26.84 -2.31
CA LEU A 168 7.15 -27.41 -0.98
C LEU A 168 6.53 -28.79 -1.16
N SER A 169 7.11 -29.81 -0.55
CA SER A 169 6.67 -31.19 -0.66
C SER A 169 6.55 -31.83 0.72
N GLY A 170 5.33 -32.23 1.06
CA GLY A 170 4.96 -32.83 2.35
C GLY A 170 3.62 -33.56 2.20
N ASP A 171 2.68 -33.34 3.12
CA ASP A 171 1.30 -33.84 3.01
C ASP A 171 0.55 -33.23 1.82
N CYS A 172 0.97 -32.02 1.42
CA CYS A 172 0.57 -31.36 0.17
C CYS A 172 1.82 -31.01 -0.63
N THR A 173 1.66 -30.85 -1.94
CA THR A 173 2.73 -30.33 -2.80
C THR A 173 2.33 -28.97 -3.32
N TYR A 174 3.20 -27.98 -3.16
CA TYR A 174 2.99 -26.62 -3.67
C TYR A 174 4.14 -26.22 -4.57
N TYR A 175 3.81 -25.45 -5.60
CA TYR A 175 4.76 -24.77 -6.46
C TYR A 175 4.34 -23.32 -6.65
N PHE A 176 5.24 -22.40 -6.33
CA PHE A 176 5.02 -20.97 -6.49
C PHE A 176 6.15 -20.36 -7.31
N THR A 177 5.80 -19.44 -8.19
CA THR A 177 6.74 -18.51 -8.82
C THR A 177 6.47 -17.14 -8.21
N VAL A 178 7.48 -16.56 -7.56
CA VAL A 178 7.38 -15.30 -6.84
C VAL A 178 8.17 -14.24 -7.61
N PRO A 179 7.51 -13.21 -8.18
CA PRO A 179 8.18 -12.07 -8.80
C PRO A 179 9.07 -11.30 -7.80
N PRO A 180 9.95 -10.40 -8.27
CA PRO A 180 10.62 -9.42 -7.40
C PRO A 180 9.62 -8.64 -6.54
N GLY A 181 10.05 -8.18 -5.37
CA GLY A 181 9.23 -7.40 -4.43
C GLY A 181 8.53 -8.22 -3.33
N THR A 182 7.50 -7.63 -2.71
CA THR A 182 6.80 -8.23 -1.56
C THR A 182 5.53 -8.96 -1.99
N SER A 183 5.47 -10.28 -1.80
CA SER A 183 4.32 -11.14 -2.12
C SER A 183 3.89 -11.97 -0.91
N GLN A 184 2.80 -12.72 -1.04
CA GLN A 184 2.38 -13.71 -0.04
C GLN A 184 1.92 -15.01 -0.70
N ILE A 185 2.33 -16.14 -0.13
CA ILE A 185 1.92 -17.48 -0.55
C ILE A 185 1.06 -18.13 0.52
N PHE A 186 0.09 -18.96 0.12
CA PHE A 186 -0.82 -19.64 1.03
C PHE A 186 -0.51 -21.12 1.05
N VAL A 187 -0.12 -21.62 2.22
CA VAL A 187 0.35 -23.00 2.40
C VAL A 187 -0.29 -23.56 3.66
N VAL A 188 -0.81 -24.78 3.61
CA VAL A 188 -1.33 -25.45 4.82
C VAL A 188 -0.19 -25.67 5.81
N ALA A 189 -0.38 -25.22 7.06
CA ALA A 189 0.61 -25.40 8.10
C ALA A 189 0.98 -26.88 8.27
N GLY A 190 2.27 -27.19 8.35
CA GLY A 190 2.75 -28.57 8.29
C GLY A 190 4.26 -28.65 8.11
N ARG A 191 4.79 -29.87 8.03
CA ARG A 191 6.23 -30.09 7.85
C ARG A 191 6.51 -30.43 6.39
N TYR A 192 7.29 -29.59 5.71
CA TYR A 192 7.57 -29.72 4.29
C TYR A 192 9.07 -29.81 4.03
N THR A 193 9.44 -30.61 3.05
CA THR A 193 10.70 -30.46 2.32
C THR A 193 10.53 -29.27 1.39
N TYR A 194 11.40 -28.26 1.51
CA TYR A 194 11.40 -27.11 0.61
C TYR A 194 12.55 -27.18 -0.37
N THR A 195 12.32 -26.63 -1.56
CA THR A 195 13.33 -26.29 -2.55
C THR A 195 13.06 -24.87 -3.03
N PHE A 196 14.04 -23.98 -2.88
CA PHE A 196 14.01 -22.62 -3.42
C PHE A 196 15.02 -22.50 -4.54
N ASN A 197 14.63 -21.93 -5.66
CA ASN A 197 15.55 -21.61 -6.75
C ASN A 197 15.46 -20.11 -7.06
N TYR A 198 16.60 -19.43 -6.92
CA TYR A 198 16.74 -18.00 -7.17
C TYR A 198 18.22 -17.65 -7.38
N CYS A 199 18.52 -16.62 -8.17
CA CYS A 199 19.89 -16.20 -8.53
C CYS A 199 20.76 -17.35 -9.10
N GLY A 200 20.15 -18.30 -9.82
CA GLY A 200 20.83 -19.51 -10.31
C GLY A 200 21.26 -20.51 -9.22
N GLN A 201 20.95 -20.25 -7.95
CA GLN A 201 21.25 -21.14 -6.82
C GLN A 201 20.01 -21.96 -6.46
N THR A 202 20.25 -23.14 -5.87
CA THR A 202 19.18 -23.99 -5.34
C THR A 202 19.44 -24.28 -3.88
N TYR A 203 18.47 -23.94 -3.03
CA TYR A 203 18.49 -24.19 -1.59
C TYR A 203 17.42 -25.22 -1.26
N SER A 204 17.75 -26.22 -0.47
CA SER A 204 16.77 -27.22 -0.04
C SER A 204 16.93 -27.57 1.43
N GLY A 205 15.87 -28.08 2.03
CA GLY A 205 15.86 -28.46 3.43
C GLY A 205 14.48 -28.92 3.87
N VAL A 206 14.29 -29.06 5.18
CA VAL A 206 13.00 -29.40 5.79
C VAL A 206 12.64 -28.30 6.78
N HIS A 207 11.42 -27.77 6.69
CA HIS A 207 10.94 -26.73 7.59
C HIS A 207 9.51 -26.99 8.05
N ALA A 208 9.18 -26.54 9.26
CA ALA A 208 7.82 -26.54 9.77
C ALA A 208 7.17 -25.21 9.42
N ILE A 209 6.23 -25.23 8.47
CA ILE A 209 5.50 -24.06 8.00
C ILE A 209 4.37 -23.74 8.98
N ASN A 210 4.35 -22.49 9.43
CA ASN A 210 3.34 -21.92 10.31
C ASN A 210 3.23 -20.41 10.04
N SER A 211 2.25 -19.74 10.67
CA SER A 211 1.96 -18.31 10.46
C SER A 211 3.09 -17.35 10.88
N ASN A 212 4.16 -17.83 11.52
CA ASN A 212 5.33 -17.02 11.87
C ASN A 212 6.48 -17.14 10.86
N TRP A 213 6.37 -18.05 9.90
CA TRP A 213 7.42 -18.20 8.90
C TRP A 213 7.41 -17.04 7.91
N ARG A 214 8.60 -16.53 7.60
CA ARG A 214 8.82 -15.37 6.72
C ARG A 214 9.93 -15.75 5.76
N LEU A 215 9.73 -15.47 4.47
CA LEU A 215 10.75 -15.73 3.45
C LEU A 215 11.34 -14.42 2.95
N THR A 216 12.65 -14.41 2.79
CA THR A 216 13.36 -13.31 2.14
C THR A 216 14.44 -13.89 1.24
N PHE A 217 14.35 -13.64 -0.06
CA PHE A 217 15.34 -14.07 -1.04
C PHE A 217 16.28 -12.90 -1.35
N LYS A 218 17.57 -13.21 -1.40
CA LYS A 218 18.65 -12.29 -1.74
C LYS A 218 19.72 -13.06 -2.48
N CYS A 219 20.26 -12.46 -3.55
CA CYS A 219 21.61 -12.79 -3.99
C CYS A 219 22.61 -12.14 -2.99
#